data_AF-A0A0F9G0M2-F1
#
_entry.id   AF-A0A0F9G0M2-F1
#
_cell.length_a   1.000
_cell.length_b   1.000
_cell.length_c   1.000
_cell.angle_alpha   90.00
_cell.angle_beta   90.00
_cell.angle_gamma   90.00
#
_symmetry.space_group_name_H-M   'P 1'
#
loop_
_entity.id
_entity.type
_entity.pdbx_description
1 polymer ?
#
loop_
_entity_poly.entity_id
_entity_poly.type
_entity_poly.pdbx_seq_one_letter_code
_entity_poly.pdbx_strand_id
1 'polypeptide(L)'
;MAFPTTGLLDDFNRGNEGPPPSADWTTLVEGHKVVSNECQSNNTSASQNVSMWDTNTFGPDCEVFISIPTLPDFRVEVALRTTTLVLGTHDGYRVSADMGNNGIEIRRVDNGANTQLGADVAFTWAVGDKIGGEVIGSTIKGYIDENNSSIRPDYPHRGAFKD
;
A
#
# COMPACT_ATOMS: atom_id res chain seq x y z
N MET A 1 -10.39 -8.30 14.22
CA MET A 1 -11.31 -7.61 13.30
C MET A 1 -11.19 -8.25 11.93
N ALA A 2 -12.21 -8.13 11.09
CA ALA A 2 -12.07 -8.42 9.66
C ALA A 2 -11.37 -7.21 9.03
N PHE A 3 -10.40 -7.45 8.16
CA PHE A 3 -9.74 -6.43 7.35
C PHE A 3 -9.88 -6.87 5.89
N PRO A 4 -10.13 -5.97 4.93
CA PRO A 4 -10.47 -4.55 5.12
C PRO A 4 -11.87 -4.37 5.74
N THR A 5 -12.15 -3.17 6.25
CA THR A 5 -13.46 -2.80 6.80
C THR A 5 -14.22 -1.80 5.93
N THR A 6 -13.53 -1.15 5.01
CA THR A 6 -14.04 -0.11 4.10
C THR A 6 -14.17 -0.62 2.67
N GLY A 7 -14.95 0.10 1.87
CA GLY A 7 -15.10 -0.17 0.44
C GLY A 7 -13.90 0.30 -0.39
N LEU A 8 -13.80 -0.23 -1.61
CA LEU A 8 -12.76 0.16 -2.56
C LEU A 8 -12.96 1.60 -3.05
N LEU A 9 -11.89 2.39 -3.04
CA LEU A 9 -11.89 3.77 -3.54
C LEU A 9 -11.70 3.84 -5.06
N ASP A 10 -10.82 2.98 -5.59
CA ASP A 10 -10.52 2.90 -7.02
C ASP A 10 -10.20 1.46 -7.38
N ASP A 11 -10.89 0.93 -8.39
CA ASP A 11 -10.69 -0.42 -8.90
C ASP A 11 -9.76 -0.48 -10.12
N PHE A 12 -9.36 0.69 -10.64
CA PHE A 12 -8.58 0.86 -11.86
C PHE A 12 -9.17 0.13 -13.09
N ASN A 13 -10.44 -0.28 -13.03
CA ASN A 13 -11.08 -1.12 -14.04
C ASN A 13 -11.69 -0.26 -15.17
N ARG A 14 -10.82 0.46 -15.87
CA ARG A 14 -11.19 1.40 -16.94
C ARG A 14 -10.13 1.47 -18.02
N GLY A 15 -10.43 2.25 -19.05
CA GLY A 15 -9.51 2.48 -20.17
C GLY A 15 -8.22 3.16 -19.70
N ASN A 16 -7.18 3.05 -20.54
CA ASN A 16 -5.87 3.61 -20.22
C ASN A 16 -5.96 5.11 -19.91
N GLU A 17 -5.40 5.52 -18.78
CA GLU A 17 -5.49 6.89 -18.26
C GLU A 17 -4.24 7.23 -17.43
N GLY A 18 -3.85 8.50 -17.46
CA GLY A 18 -2.82 9.05 -16.58
C GLY A 18 -1.43 9.23 -17.20
N PRO A 19 -0.46 9.69 -16.39
CA PRO A 19 -0.60 10.06 -14.97
C PRO A 19 -1.36 11.38 -14.75
N PRO A 20 -2.18 11.54 -13.68
CA PRO A 20 -2.48 10.57 -12.62
C PRO A 20 -3.50 9.49 -13.04
N PRO A 21 -3.66 8.38 -12.28
CA PRO A 21 -4.58 7.30 -12.64
C PRO A 21 -6.03 7.76 -12.84
N SER A 22 -6.52 8.74 -12.08
CA SER A 22 -7.81 9.44 -12.28
C SER A 22 -7.69 10.88 -11.78
N ALA A 23 -8.74 11.67 -11.95
CA ALA A 23 -8.86 13.01 -11.37
C ALA A 23 -8.83 13.02 -9.82
N ASP A 24 -9.05 11.88 -9.16
CA ASP A 24 -9.05 11.76 -7.71
C ASP A 24 -7.65 11.54 -7.11
N TRP A 25 -6.66 11.31 -7.98
CA TRP A 25 -5.27 11.08 -7.62
C TRP A 25 -4.39 12.27 -7.99
N THR A 26 -3.41 12.56 -7.13
CA THR A 26 -2.35 13.54 -7.39
C THR A 26 -1.01 12.81 -7.57
N THR A 27 -0.32 13.09 -8.68
CA THR A 27 1.04 12.59 -8.94
C THR A 27 2.06 13.42 -8.19
N LEU A 28 2.89 12.78 -7.35
CA LEU A 28 3.93 13.45 -6.59
C LEU A 28 5.32 13.26 -7.21
N VAL A 29 5.64 12.05 -7.67
CA VAL A 29 6.92 11.70 -8.31
C VAL A 29 6.66 10.67 -9.37
N GLU A 30 6.88 10.99 -10.65
CA GLU A 30 6.71 10.14 -11.85
C GLU A 30 5.29 9.60 -12.10
N GLY A 31 4.55 9.26 -11.04
CA GLY A 31 3.14 8.94 -11.00
C GLY A 31 2.82 7.50 -11.35
N HIS A 32 1.55 7.17 -11.20
CA HIS A 32 0.97 5.94 -11.68
C HIS A 32 -0.02 6.23 -12.81
N LYS A 33 -0.39 5.20 -13.55
CA LYS A 33 -1.36 5.24 -14.64
C LYS A 33 -2.20 3.97 -14.64
N VAL A 34 -3.39 4.06 -15.22
CA VAL A 34 -4.19 2.87 -15.55
C VAL A 34 -3.73 2.36 -16.91
N VAL A 35 -3.35 1.09 -16.98
CA VAL A 35 -3.04 0.37 -18.22
C VAL A 35 -3.62 -1.03 -18.12
N SER A 36 -4.39 -1.46 -19.12
CA SER A 36 -4.98 -2.80 -19.16
C SER A 36 -5.77 -3.16 -17.90
N ASN A 37 -6.58 -2.21 -17.40
CA ASN A 37 -7.41 -2.37 -16.20
C ASN A 37 -6.61 -2.57 -14.89
N GLU A 38 -5.35 -2.13 -14.85
CA GLU A 38 -4.48 -2.19 -13.66
C GLU A 38 -3.78 -0.85 -13.41
N CYS A 39 -3.51 -0.54 -12.15
CA CYS A 39 -2.60 0.53 -11.77
C CYS A 39 -1.15 0.08 -12.00
N GLN A 40 -0.40 0.86 -12.78
CA GLN A 40 0.99 0.57 -13.11
C GLN A 40 1.86 1.81 -12.91
N SER A 41 3.14 1.59 -12.61
CA SER A 41 4.16 2.64 -12.61
C SER A 41 4.18 3.36 -13.95
N ASN A 42 4.21 4.69 -13.94
CA ASN A 42 4.31 5.45 -15.18
C ASN A 42 5.70 5.31 -15.81
N ASN A 43 6.76 5.38 -14.99
CA ASN A 43 8.16 5.29 -15.39
C ASN A 43 8.86 4.12 -14.69
N THR A 44 9.08 3.02 -15.40
CA THR A 44 9.73 1.82 -14.86
C THR A 44 11.24 1.96 -14.66
N SER A 45 11.85 3.04 -15.17
CA SER A 45 13.27 3.35 -14.96
C SER A 45 13.52 4.34 -13.82
N ALA A 46 12.46 4.90 -13.23
CA ALA A 46 12.56 5.78 -12.09
C ALA A 46 12.82 4.99 -10.80
N SER A 47 13.48 5.63 -9.83
CA SER A 47 13.68 5.04 -8.51
C SER A 47 12.38 4.92 -7.71
N GLN A 48 11.38 5.76 -7.99
CA GLN A 48 10.09 5.78 -7.30
C GLN A 48 9.00 6.28 -8.24
N ASN A 49 7.81 5.72 -8.11
CA ASN A 49 6.57 6.25 -8.67
C ASN A 49 5.62 6.48 -7.49
N VAL A 50 5.08 7.69 -7.33
CA VAL A 50 4.27 8.06 -6.17
C VAL A 50 3.04 8.85 -6.62
N SER A 51 1.88 8.35 -6.21
CA SER A 51 0.58 9.00 -6.36
C SER A 51 -0.19 8.89 -5.05
N MET A 52 -1.00 9.89 -4.74
CA MET A 52 -1.80 9.94 -3.51
C MET A 52 -3.25 10.23 -3.84
N TRP A 53 -4.18 9.62 -3.10
CA TRP A 53 -5.60 9.96 -3.14
C TRP A 53 -5.82 11.34 -2.49
N ASP A 54 -6.47 12.26 -3.20
CA ASP A 54 -6.55 13.69 -2.81
C ASP A 54 -8.00 14.21 -2.68
N THR A 55 -9.02 13.36 -2.83
CA THR A 55 -10.42 13.83 -2.78
C THR A 55 -11.05 13.77 -1.41
N ASN A 56 -10.45 13.01 -0.48
CA ASN A 56 -10.97 12.87 0.88
C ASN A 56 -9.85 13.05 1.90
N THR A 57 -10.16 13.80 2.95
CA THR A 57 -9.36 13.75 4.17
C THR A 57 -9.83 12.56 5.00
N PHE A 58 -8.96 11.59 5.20
CA PHE A 58 -9.21 10.49 6.12
C PHE A 58 -9.00 10.96 7.57
N GLY A 59 -9.83 10.45 8.48
CA GLY A 59 -9.66 10.70 9.90
C GLY A 59 -8.38 10.04 10.45
N PRO A 60 -8.09 10.22 11.74
CA PRO A 60 -6.98 9.51 12.37
C PRO A 60 -7.15 8.00 12.20
N ASP A 61 -8.35 7.45 12.39
CA ASP A 61 -8.56 6.02 12.17
C ASP A 61 -8.78 5.76 10.69
N CYS A 62 -7.80 5.12 10.03
CA CYS A 62 -7.82 4.89 8.59
C CYS A 62 -7.18 3.54 8.23
N GLU A 63 -7.56 3.02 7.07
CA GLU A 63 -6.95 1.84 6.45
C GLU A 63 -6.62 2.11 4.98
N VAL A 64 -5.70 1.32 4.43
CA VAL A 64 -5.34 1.30 3.02
C VAL A 64 -5.06 -0.14 2.61
N PHE A 65 -5.46 -0.53 1.41
CA PHE A 65 -5.20 -1.86 0.88
C PHE A 65 -5.18 -1.84 -0.64
N ILE A 66 -4.42 -2.77 -1.21
CA ILE A 66 -4.34 -3.02 -2.65
C ILE A 66 -4.24 -4.52 -2.92
N SER A 67 -4.68 -4.94 -4.09
CA SER A 67 -4.40 -6.28 -4.64
C SER A 67 -3.22 -6.23 -5.61
N ILE A 68 -2.43 -7.30 -5.68
CA ILE A 68 -1.30 -7.45 -6.59
C ILE A 68 -1.67 -8.50 -7.66
N PRO A 69 -2.37 -8.12 -8.75
CA PRO A 69 -2.80 -9.06 -9.78
C PRO A 69 -1.65 -9.55 -10.66
N THR A 70 -0.55 -8.80 -10.72
CA THR A 70 0.69 -9.16 -11.40
C THR A 70 1.86 -8.84 -10.46
N LEU A 71 2.74 -9.81 -10.21
CA LEU A 71 3.89 -9.60 -9.33
C LEU A 71 4.95 -8.71 -9.99
N PRO A 72 5.30 -7.56 -9.38
CA PRO A 72 6.46 -6.80 -9.79
C PRO A 72 7.76 -7.40 -9.22
N ASP A 73 8.90 -6.96 -9.76
CA ASP A 73 10.24 -7.23 -9.23
C ASP A 73 10.77 -6.10 -8.32
N PHE A 74 9.91 -5.14 -8.00
CA PHE A 74 10.21 -3.98 -7.17
C PHE A 74 9.31 -3.93 -5.92
N ARG A 75 9.64 -3.00 -5.03
CA ARG A 75 8.88 -2.75 -3.81
C ARG A 75 7.56 -2.01 -4.11
N VAL A 76 6.48 -2.46 -3.49
CA VAL A 76 5.18 -1.77 -3.50
C VAL A 76 4.88 -1.25 -2.11
N GLU A 77 4.41 -0.01 -2.02
CA GLU A 77 4.13 0.66 -0.75
C GLU A 77 2.72 1.23 -0.72
N VAL A 78 2.07 1.12 0.43
CA VAL A 78 0.81 1.81 0.73
C VAL A 78 1.01 2.74 1.92
N ALA A 79 0.51 3.96 1.83
CA ALA A 79 0.71 5.02 2.84
C ALA A 79 -0.57 5.30 3.63
N LEU A 80 -0.42 5.59 4.93
CA LEU A 80 -1.48 5.92 5.88
C LEU A 80 -1.16 7.21 6.62
N ARG A 81 -2.21 7.96 7.00
CA ARG A 81 -2.10 9.22 7.76
C ARG A 81 -1.09 10.21 7.17
N THR A 82 -0.97 10.25 5.85
CA THR A 82 -0.06 11.17 5.18
C THR A 82 -0.51 12.62 5.41
N THR A 83 0.33 13.43 6.04
CA THR A 83 -0.06 14.79 6.49
C THR A 83 -0.06 15.83 5.38
N THR A 84 0.74 15.64 4.34
CA THR A 84 0.86 16.57 3.21
C THR A 84 1.16 15.83 1.91
N LEU A 85 0.85 16.46 0.78
CA LEU A 85 1.20 15.98 -0.56
C LEU A 85 2.63 16.38 -0.97
N VAL A 86 3.55 16.41 0.00
CA VAL A 86 4.95 16.78 -0.22
C VAL A 86 5.86 15.72 0.39
N LEU A 87 6.50 14.91 -0.46
CA LEU A 87 7.29 13.77 0.01
C LEU A 87 8.45 14.16 0.94
N GLY A 88 9.05 15.32 0.73
CA GLY A 88 10.18 15.77 1.56
C GLY A 88 9.79 16.18 2.98
N THR A 89 8.51 16.41 3.27
CA THR A 89 8.03 16.98 4.54
C THR A 89 6.78 16.31 5.08
N HIS A 90 6.34 15.19 4.50
CA HIS A 90 5.20 14.46 5.00
C HIS A 90 5.56 13.66 6.25
N ASP A 91 4.56 13.52 7.12
CA ASP A 91 4.54 12.53 8.19
C ASP A 91 3.52 11.45 7.83
N GLY A 92 3.64 10.28 8.45
CA GLY A 92 2.66 9.20 8.30
C GLY A 92 3.25 7.82 8.57
N TYR A 93 2.60 6.81 8.02
CA TYR A 93 3.07 5.43 8.05
C TYR A 93 3.03 4.80 6.67
N ARG A 94 3.88 3.81 6.43
CA ARG A 94 3.87 3.01 5.21
C ARG A 94 3.95 1.54 5.54
N VAL A 95 3.24 0.73 4.78
CA VAL A 95 3.44 -0.71 4.72
C VAL A 95 4.12 -1.00 3.39
N SER A 96 5.30 -1.60 3.43
CA SER A 96 6.13 -1.87 2.26
C SER A 96 6.22 -3.37 2.05
N ALA A 97 5.81 -3.82 0.86
CA ALA A 97 6.00 -5.16 0.37
C ALA A 97 7.22 -5.17 -0.56
N ASP A 98 8.24 -5.93 -0.20
CA ASP A 98 9.44 -6.11 -1.01
C ASP A 98 9.38 -7.45 -1.73
N MET A 99 8.90 -7.41 -2.97
CA MET A 99 8.78 -8.60 -3.83
C MET A 99 10.14 -9.13 -4.28
N GLY A 100 11.15 -8.27 -4.39
CA GLY A 100 12.50 -8.66 -4.78
C GLY A 100 13.27 -9.38 -3.65
N ASN A 101 13.00 -9.02 -2.40
CA ASN A 101 13.69 -9.56 -1.21
C ASN A 101 12.81 -10.45 -0.32
N ASN A 102 11.57 -10.74 -0.72
CA ASN A 102 10.62 -11.58 0.02
C ASN A 102 10.37 -11.10 1.46
N GLY A 103 9.91 -9.86 1.60
CA GLY A 103 9.60 -9.30 2.92
C GLY A 103 8.43 -8.33 2.94
N ILE A 104 7.91 -8.10 4.15
CA ILE A 104 7.03 -6.99 4.48
C ILE A 104 7.57 -6.23 5.70
N GLU A 105 7.46 -4.92 5.69
CA GLU A 105 7.84 -4.06 6.81
C GLU A 105 6.87 -2.88 6.97
N ILE A 106 6.90 -2.27 8.17
CA ILE A 106 6.18 -1.05 8.47
C ILE A 106 7.20 0.04 8.75
N ARG A 107 6.99 1.22 8.19
CA ARG A 107 7.81 2.41 8.45
C ARG A 107 6.95 3.55 8.97
N ARG A 108 7.43 4.27 9.96
CA ARG A 108 6.98 5.62 10.29
C ARG A 108 7.76 6.62 9.45
N VAL A 109 7.09 7.65 8.96
CA VAL A 109 7.74 8.79 8.32
C VAL A 109 7.56 10.01 9.19
N ASP A 110 8.67 10.67 9.52
CA ASP A 110 8.71 11.94 10.26
C ASP A 110 9.45 12.96 9.39
N ASN A 111 8.75 13.99 8.91
CA ASN A 111 9.29 15.03 8.02
C ASN A 111 10.12 14.46 6.85
N GLY A 112 9.55 13.48 6.14
CA GLY A 112 10.19 12.77 5.03
C GLY A 112 11.25 11.73 5.41
N ALA A 113 11.64 11.63 6.69
CA ALA A 113 12.61 10.65 7.17
C ALA A 113 11.93 9.34 7.60
N ASN A 114 12.42 8.21 7.09
CA ASN A 114 11.85 6.90 7.35
C ASN A 114 12.50 6.24 8.58
N THR A 115 11.67 5.74 9.49
CA THR A 115 12.05 4.90 10.63
C THR A 115 11.30 3.57 10.54
N GLN A 116 12.01 2.45 10.43
CA GLN A 116 11.39 1.12 10.46
C GLN A 116 10.82 0.83 11.85
N LEU A 117 9.61 0.28 11.88
CA LEU A 117 8.93 -0.18 13.08
C LEU A 117 8.96 -1.71 13.11
N GLY A 118 9.62 -2.27 14.12
CA GLY A 118 9.87 -3.71 14.21
C GLY A 118 10.95 -4.18 13.23
N ALA A 119 10.92 -5.48 12.92
CA ALA A 119 11.82 -6.12 11.99
C ALA A 119 11.08 -6.51 10.70
N ASP A 120 11.83 -6.74 9.62
CA ASP A 120 11.30 -7.35 8.41
C ASP A 120 10.67 -8.72 8.71
N VAL A 121 9.50 -8.96 8.15
CA VAL A 121 8.83 -10.26 8.21
C VAL A 121 9.03 -10.92 6.85
N ALA A 122 9.70 -12.08 6.85
CA ALA A 122 9.91 -12.85 5.64
C ALA A 122 8.57 -13.35 5.09
N PHE A 123 8.32 -13.10 3.82
CA PHE A 123 7.10 -13.51 3.12
C PHE A 123 7.40 -13.72 1.63
N THR A 124 6.95 -14.85 1.08
CA THR A 124 7.11 -15.14 -0.36
C THR A 124 5.84 -14.77 -1.09
N TRP A 125 5.94 -13.78 -1.97
CA TRP A 125 4.79 -13.22 -2.70
C TRP A 125 4.34 -14.12 -3.85
N ALA A 126 3.02 -14.23 -4.01
CA ALA A 126 2.34 -14.92 -5.09
C ALA A 126 1.39 -13.97 -5.85
N VAL A 127 1.09 -14.32 -7.10
CA VAL A 127 0.10 -13.58 -7.91
C VAL A 127 -1.27 -13.62 -7.22
N GLY A 128 -1.87 -12.44 -7.07
CA GLY A 128 -3.18 -12.22 -6.46
C GLY A 128 -3.13 -11.94 -4.96
N ASP A 129 -1.96 -12.00 -4.31
CA ASP A 129 -1.81 -11.58 -2.92
C ASP A 129 -2.23 -10.12 -2.74
N LYS A 130 -2.69 -9.78 -1.53
CA LYS A 130 -3.06 -8.41 -1.17
C LYS A 130 -2.22 -7.92 -0.01
N ILE A 131 -2.00 -6.61 0.00
CA ILE A 131 -1.32 -5.92 1.09
C ILE A 131 -2.20 -4.80 1.60
N GLY A 132 -2.03 -4.47 2.88
CA GLY A 132 -2.68 -3.32 3.44
C GLY A 132 -2.14 -2.95 4.80
N GLY A 133 -2.70 -1.88 5.35
CA GLY A 133 -2.46 -1.49 6.72
C GLY A 133 -3.67 -0.78 7.31
N GLU A 134 -3.73 -0.76 8.64
CA GLU A 134 -4.66 0.07 9.38
C GLU A 134 -3.92 0.82 10.48
N VAL A 135 -4.37 2.03 10.77
CA VAL A 135 -4.00 2.75 11.98
C VAL A 135 -5.26 3.07 12.75
N ILE A 136 -5.38 2.53 13.97
CA ILE A 136 -6.51 2.76 14.88
C ILE A 136 -5.98 3.25 16.22
N GLY A 137 -6.32 4.47 16.60
CA GLY A 137 -5.72 5.15 17.75
C GLY A 137 -4.21 5.27 17.57
N SER A 138 -3.44 4.61 18.47
CA SER A 138 -1.98 4.54 18.42
C SER A 138 -1.44 3.22 17.86
N THR A 139 -2.31 2.27 17.51
CA THR A 139 -1.89 0.96 17.01
C THR A 139 -1.82 0.97 15.49
N ILE A 140 -0.68 0.56 14.94
CA ILE A 140 -0.42 0.40 13.50
C ILE A 140 -0.29 -1.09 13.20
N LYS A 141 -0.96 -1.58 12.15
CA LYS A 141 -0.81 -2.96 11.67
C LYS A 141 -0.62 -2.99 10.17
N GLY A 142 0.23 -3.90 9.71
CA GLY A 142 0.31 -4.35 8.33
C GLY A 142 -0.44 -5.69 8.16
N TYR A 143 -1.01 -5.89 6.99
CA TYR A 143 -1.81 -7.07 6.63
C TYR A 143 -1.32 -7.67 5.31
N ILE A 144 -1.32 -9.00 5.26
CA ILE A 144 -1.18 -9.79 4.04
C ILE A 144 -2.38 -10.73 3.94
N ASP A 145 -2.98 -10.79 2.76
CA ASP A 145 -4.01 -11.78 2.40
C ASP A 145 -3.45 -12.64 1.28
N GLU A 146 -3.13 -13.90 1.60
CA GLU A 146 -2.62 -14.90 0.66
C GLU A 146 -3.74 -15.34 -0.28
N ASN A 147 -3.52 -15.26 -1.59
CA ASN A 147 -4.48 -15.79 -2.58
C ASN A 147 -4.39 -17.33 -2.72
N ASN A 148 -4.20 -18.03 -1.60
CA ASN A 148 -4.10 -19.48 -1.61
C ASN A 148 -5.48 -20.12 -1.37
N SER A 149 -6.09 -20.57 -2.46
CA SER A 149 -7.36 -21.32 -2.46
C SER A 149 -7.23 -22.78 -2.00
N SER A 150 -6.12 -23.18 -1.36
CA SER A 150 -6.04 -24.46 -0.64
C SER A 150 -5.25 -24.31 0.67
N ILE A 151 -5.85 -24.79 1.79
CA ILE A 151 -5.29 -24.86 3.16
C ILE A 151 -5.44 -23.50 3.91
N ARG A 152 -6.38 -23.19 4.84
CA ARG A 152 -7.16 -23.94 5.87
C ARG A 152 -8.40 -23.13 6.32
N PRO A 153 -9.46 -23.76 6.88
CA PRO A 153 -10.63 -23.02 7.39
C PRO A 153 -10.44 -22.32 8.76
N ASP A 154 -9.26 -22.43 9.40
CA ASP A 154 -9.16 -22.14 10.85
C ASP A 154 -8.00 -21.22 11.26
N TYR A 155 -7.30 -20.55 10.34
CA TYR A 155 -6.14 -19.72 10.72
C TYR A 155 -6.42 -18.23 10.54
N PRO A 156 -6.70 -17.49 11.62
CA PRO A 156 -6.46 -16.07 11.62
C PRO A 156 -4.94 -15.89 11.72
N HIS A 157 -4.23 -15.77 10.59
CA HIS A 157 -2.93 -15.10 10.59
C HIS A 157 -3.15 -13.60 10.77
N ARG A 158 -3.79 -13.26 11.90
CA ARG A 158 -3.88 -11.92 12.46
C ARG A 158 -2.54 -11.64 13.13
N GLY A 159 -1.54 -11.33 12.32
CA GLY A 159 -0.37 -10.57 12.76
C GLY A 159 -0.81 -9.14 13.09
N ALA A 160 -1.59 -8.98 14.15
CA ALA A 160 -1.83 -7.67 14.71
C ALA A 160 -0.52 -7.24 15.41
N PHE A 161 0.37 -6.62 14.65
CA PHE A 161 1.52 -5.93 15.21
C PHE A 161 0.99 -4.82 16.12
N LYS A 162 1.38 -4.88 17.38
CA LYS A 162 1.11 -3.85 18.37
C LYS A 162 2.47 -3.32 18.77
N ASP A 163 2.70 -2.06 18.45
CA ASP A 163 3.50 -1.19 19.31
C ASP A 163 2.54 -0.51 20.31
#